data_AF-A0A358SQA5-F1
#
_entry.id   AF-A0A358SQA5-F1
#
_cell.length_a   1.000
_cell.length_b   1.000
_cell.length_c   1.000
_cell.angle_alpha   90.00
_cell.angle_beta   90.00
_cell.angle_gamma   90.00
#
_symmetry.space_group_name_H-M   'P 1'
#
loop_
_entity.id
_entity.type
_entity.pdbx_description
1 polymer ?
#
loop_
_entity_poly.entity_id
_entity_poly.type
_entity_poly.pdbx_seq_one_letter_code
_entity_poly.pdbx_strand_id
1 'polypeptide(L)'
;MDLQERRQLDMAGQLARVKRRTRPWRSIFALALALAAVVAQVVWGLPLTVKHHGDYSDSRIFTAHAITVSCTVAFLVFGLAATLGLSGKAKELLEPTIGAAHAGVVRYFLLLVGVFLVLVVACELAGWPISRLVTAGAVTGVLLGIAAQQSLANLFAGLVLLFARPFRVGDRVRFRAGALSGQIEGTVVDISLTYVRLQTADGPMLLPNSQVLAASVGPLPDPEPPAAGDAASR
;
A
#
# COMPACT_ATOMS: atom_id res chain seq x y z
N MET A 1 7.81 -49.01 9.61
CA MET A 1 8.14 -47.61 9.30
C MET A 1 9.60 -47.43 9.67
N ASP A 2 10.45 -47.35 8.66
CA ASP A 2 11.89 -47.60 8.78
C ASP A 2 12.63 -46.38 9.37
N LEU A 3 13.71 -46.59 10.12
CA LEU A 3 14.44 -45.50 10.79
C LEU A 3 15.05 -44.49 9.80
N GLN A 4 15.35 -44.95 8.58
CA GLN A 4 15.81 -44.10 7.49
C GLN A 4 14.69 -43.18 6.96
N GLU A 5 13.47 -43.70 6.90
CA GLU A 5 12.28 -42.99 6.44
C GLU A 5 11.94 -41.82 7.36
N ARG A 6 12.04 -42.02 8.69
CA ARG A 6 11.86 -40.96 9.68
C ARG A 6 12.90 -39.84 9.56
N ARG A 7 14.18 -40.19 9.35
CA ARG A 7 15.25 -39.19 9.15
C ARG A 7 15.07 -38.39 7.86
N GLN A 8 14.59 -39.01 6.79
CA GLN A 8 14.35 -38.30 5.53
C GLN A 8 13.18 -37.33 5.63
N LEU A 9 12.08 -37.71 6.30
CA LEU A 9 10.94 -36.82 6.54
C LEU A 9 11.31 -35.64 7.43
N ASP A 10 12.14 -35.86 8.46
CA ASP A 10 12.60 -34.80 9.35
C ASP A 10 13.56 -33.83 8.64
N MET A 11 14.48 -34.35 7.81
CA MET A 11 15.35 -33.52 6.97
C MET A 11 14.57 -32.74 5.91
N ALA A 12 13.55 -33.33 5.28
CA ALA A 12 12.69 -32.61 4.33
C ALA A 12 11.93 -31.46 5.01
N GLY A 13 11.42 -31.68 6.24
CA GLY A 13 10.79 -30.64 7.05
C GLY A 13 11.75 -29.53 7.48
N GLN A 14 12.99 -29.88 7.84
CA GLN A 14 14.02 -28.91 8.21
C GLN A 14 14.50 -28.09 7.00
N LEU A 15 14.68 -28.73 5.84
CA LEU A 15 15.06 -28.04 4.59
C LEU A 15 13.95 -27.10 4.10
N ALA A 16 12.68 -27.46 4.26
CA ALA A 16 11.55 -26.59 3.94
C ALA A 16 11.50 -25.35 4.85
N ARG A 17 11.80 -25.48 6.15
CA ARG A 17 11.89 -24.34 7.08
C ARG A 17 13.06 -23.42 6.74
N VAL A 18 14.23 -23.96 6.41
CA VAL A 18 15.42 -23.16 6.04
C VAL A 18 15.20 -22.41 4.72
N LYS A 19 14.56 -23.04 3.73
CA LYS A 19 14.24 -22.43 2.42
C LYS A 19 13.23 -21.27 2.53
N ARG A 20 12.37 -21.28 3.56
CA ARG A 20 11.46 -20.16 3.88
C ARG A 20 12.21 -18.96 4.48
N ARG A 21 13.26 -19.20 5.26
CA ARG A 21 13.99 -18.15 5.99
C ARG A 21 15.00 -17.37 5.15
N THR A 22 15.49 -17.94 4.05
CA THR A 22 16.44 -17.29 3.11
C THR A 22 15.76 -16.54 1.96
N ARG A 23 14.45 -16.71 1.77
CA ARG A 23 13.70 -16.00 0.72
C ARG A 23 13.69 -14.47 0.84
N PRO A 24 13.76 -13.82 2.01
CA PRO A 24 13.55 -12.38 2.05
C PRO A 24 14.71 -11.54 1.56
N TRP A 25 15.93 -12.06 1.59
CA TRP A 25 17.10 -11.32 1.14
C TRP A 25 17.19 -11.27 -0.38
N ARG A 26 16.62 -12.25 -1.10
CA ARG A 26 16.68 -12.29 -2.57
C ARG A 26 16.01 -11.09 -3.23
N SER A 27 14.90 -10.58 -2.68
CA SER A 27 14.23 -9.39 -3.21
C SER A 27 14.98 -8.10 -2.86
N ILE A 28 15.67 -8.05 -1.71
CA ILE A 28 16.46 -6.90 -1.27
C ILE A 28 17.74 -6.83 -2.11
N PHE A 29 18.42 -7.95 -2.31
CA PHE A 29 19.55 -8.05 -3.22
C PHE A 29 19.15 -7.76 -4.67
N ALA A 30 18.01 -8.27 -5.13
CA ALA A 30 17.52 -7.94 -6.48
C ALA A 30 17.20 -6.45 -6.62
N LEU A 31 16.58 -5.82 -5.63
CA LEU A 31 16.31 -4.38 -5.64
C LEU A 31 17.61 -3.57 -5.60
N ALA A 32 18.55 -3.92 -4.73
CA ALA A 32 19.84 -3.25 -4.61
C ALA A 32 20.66 -3.38 -5.89
N LEU A 33 20.61 -4.55 -6.54
CA LEU A 33 21.32 -4.81 -7.78
C LEU A 33 20.64 -4.13 -8.99
N ALA A 34 19.31 -4.04 -8.99
CA ALA A 34 18.57 -3.21 -9.95
C ALA A 34 18.90 -1.72 -9.80
N LEU A 35 18.98 -1.21 -8.55
CA LEU A 35 19.41 0.16 -8.26
C LEU A 35 20.87 0.39 -8.68
N ALA A 36 21.76 -0.56 -8.41
CA ALA A 36 23.15 -0.49 -8.82
C ALA A 36 23.30 -0.46 -10.34
N ALA A 37 22.48 -1.21 -11.08
CA ALA A 37 22.44 -1.18 -12.54
C ALA A 37 21.98 0.19 -13.07
N VAL A 38 20.93 0.78 -12.48
CA VAL A 38 20.46 2.13 -12.82
C VAL A 38 21.53 3.18 -12.51
N VAL A 39 22.15 3.13 -11.33
CA VAL A 39 23.21 4.06 -10.92
C VAL A 39 24.44 3.92 -11.82
N ALA A 40 24.87 2.71 -12.15
CA ALA A 40 25.99 2.49 -13.08
C ALA A 40 25.71 3.13 -14.44
N GLN A 41 24.46 3.02 -14.93
CA GLN A 41 24.06 3.59 -16.22
C GLN A 41 23.98 5.12 -16.19
N VAL A 42 23.54 5.72 -15.08
CA VAL A 42 23.49 7.18 -14.88
C VAL A 42 24.88 7.77 -14.67
N VAL A 43 25.74 7.10 -13.89
CA VAL A 43 27.09 7.59 -13.52
C VAL A 43 28.07 7.46 -14.68
N TRP A 44 27.95 6.43 -15.54
CA TRP A 44 28.84 6.26 -16.69
C TRP A 44 28.44 7.06 -17.93
N GLY A 45 27.36 7.83 -17.87
CA GLY A 45 27.09 8.91 -18.83
C GLY A 45 27.18 8.48 -20.30
N LEU A 46 26.77 7.26 -20.64
CA LEU A 46 26.69 6.82 -22.03
C LEU A 46 25.54 7.60 -22.70
N PRO A 47 25.82 8.45 -23.71
CA PRO A 47 24.80 9.25 -24.34
C PRO A 47 23.82 8.32 -25.07
N LEU A 48 22.62 8.15 -24.52
CA LEU A 48 21.52 7.38 -25.13
C LEU A 48 20.94 8.04 -26.38
N THR A 49 21.50 9.17 -26.83
CA THR A 49 21.15 9.80 -28.09
C THR A 49 22.22 9.44 -29.13
N VAL A 50 22.01 8.38 -29.89
CA VAL A 50 22.72 8.19 -31.16
C VAL A 50 22.23 9.32 -32.08
N LYS A 51 22.93 10.45 -32.10
CA LYS A 51 22.80 11.41 -33.21
C LYS A 51 23.18 10.63 -34.47
N HIS A 52 22.20 10.40 -35.34
CA HIS A 52 22.39 9.82 -36.67
C HIS A 52 23.25 10.76 -37.53
N HIS A 53 24.57 10.86 -37.28
CA HIS A 53 25.52 11.50 -38.17
C HIS A 53 26.68 10.54 -38.42
N GLY A 54 26.47 9.66 -39.39
CA GLY A 54 27.37 9.56 -40.54
C GLY A 54 28.78 8.99 -40.38
N ASP A 55 29.11 8.25 -39.33
CA ASP A 55 30.39 7.52 -39.31
C ASP A 55 30.23 6.09 -38.76
N TYR A 56 30.17 5.12 -39.70
CA TYR A 56 29.96 3.69 -39.45
C TYR A 56 31.30 2.93 -39.35
N SER A 57 32.24 3.46 -38.57
CA SER A 57 33.53 2.81 -38.34
C SER A 57 33.96 2.93 -36.87
N ASP A 58 33.19 2.37 -35.94
CA ASP A 58 33.70 2.24 -34.58
C ASP A 58 33.09 1.09 -33.77
N SER A 59 33.96 0.17 -33.34
CA SER A 59 33.68 -0.91 -32.35
C SER A 59 33.01 -0.41 -31.05
N ARG A 60 33.11 0.90 -30.78
CA ARG A 60 32.49 1.60 -29.64
C ARG A 60 30.96 1.66 -29.69
N ILE A 61 30.34 1.67 -30.88
CA ILE A 61 28.87 1.72 -31.00
C ILE A 61 28.25 0.35 -30.68
N PHE A 62 28.87 -0.73 -31.14
CA PHE A 62 28.42 -2.10 -30.88
C PHE A 62 28.56 -2.45 -29.39
N THR A 63 29.67 -2.07 -28.76
CA THR A 63 29.89 -2.28 -27.32
C THR A 63 28.90 -1.46 -26.47
N ALA A 64 28.61 -0.21 -26.83
CA ALA A 64 27.61 0.60 -26.13
C ALA A 64 26.20 0.00 -26.20
N HIS A 65 25.74 -0.44 -27.38
CA HIS A 65 24.43 -1.08 -27.52
C HIS A 65 24.34 -2.42 -26.77
N ALA A 66 25.41 -3.23 -26.80
CA ALA A 66 25.45 -4.48 -26.05
C ALA A 66 25.33 -4.25 -24.53
N ILE A 67 26.00 -3.21 -24.01
CA ILE A 67 25.90 -2.84 -22.58
C ILE A 67 24.48 -2.41 -22.23
N THR A 68 23.86 -1.51 -22.99
CA THR A 68 22.50 -1.03 -22.72
C THR A 68 21.48 -2.16 -22.75
N VAL A 69 21.53 -3.04 -23.76
CA VAL A 69 20.61 -4.19 -23.85
C VAL A 69 20.83 -5.13 -22.66
N SER A 70 22.09 -5.43 -22.29
CA SER A 70 22.38 -6.29 -21.14
C SER A 70 21.88 -5.70 -19.82
N CYS A 71 22.01 -4.38 -19.64
CA CYS A 71 21.54 -3.67 -18.45
C CYS A 71 20.01 -3.65 -18.37
N THR A 72 19.34 -3.37 -19.48
CA THR A 72 17.87 -3.39 -19.54
C THR A 72 17.31 -4.78 -19.27
N VAL A 73 17.93 -5.83 -19.83
CA VAL A 73 17.52 -7.22 -19.56
C VAL A 73 17.76 -7.58 -18.10
N ALA A 74 18.92 -7.21 -17.54
CA ALA A 74 19.19 -7.43 -16.12
C ALA A 74 18.15 -6.71 -15.24
N PHE A 75 17.86 -5.44 -15.51
CA PHE A 75 16.87 -4.66 -14.79
C PHE A 75 15.47 -5.29 -14.86
N LEU A 76 15.03 -5.75 -16.04
CA LEU A 76 13.76 -6.46 -16.19
C LEU A 76 13.71 -7.72 -15.32
N VAL A 77 14.76 -8.54 -15.38
CA VAL A 77 14.82 -9.79 -14.61
C VAL A 77 14.82 -9.51 -13.10
N PHE A 78 15.67 -8.59 -12.62
CA PHE A 78 15.77 -8.27 -11.20
C PHE A 78 14.55 -7.51 -10.70
N GLY A 79 14.01 -6.58 -11.48
CA GLY A 79 12.80 -5.82 -11.16
C GLY A 79 11.56 -6.71 -11.07
N LEU A 80 11.36 -7.62 -12.03
CA LEU A 80 10.27 -8.61 -11.97
C LEU A 80 10.44 -9.56 -10.79
N ALA A 81 11.66 -10.07 -10.56
CA ALA A 81 11.94 -10.93 -9.41
C ALA A 81 11.70 -10.23 -8.07
N ALA A 82 12.11 -8.97 -7.95
CA ALA A 82 11.86 -8.13 -6.78
C ALA A 82 10.36 -7.91 -6.57
N THR A 83 9.60 -7.62 -7.63
CA THR A 83 8.15 -7.39 -7.59
C THR A 83 7.38 -8.66 -7.19
N LEU A 84 7.71 -9.81 -7.78
CA LEU A 84 7.13 -11.11 -7.44
C LEU A 84 7.45 -11.51 -5.99
N GLY A 85 8.68 -11.23 -5.55
CA GLY A 85 9.13 -11.48 -4.18
C GLY A 85 8.44 -10.58 -3.15
N LEU A 86 8.36 -9.28 -3.42
CA LEU A 86 7.79 -8.29 -2.52
C LEU A 86 6.28 -8.49 -2.34
N SER A 87 5.55 -8.67 -3.44
CA SER A 87 4.11 -8.92 -3.40
C SER A 87 3.75 -10.24 -2.70
N GLY A 88 4.56 -11.28 -2.88
CA GLY A 88 4.40 -12.55 -2.17
C GLY A 88 4.58 -12.40 -0.67
N LYS A 89 5.60 -11.67 -0.23
CA LYS A 89 5.81 -11.39 1.20
C LYS A 89 4.74 -10.50 1.79
N ALA A 90 4.32 -9.46 1.06
CA ALA A 90 3.24 -8.59 1.51
C ALA A 90 1.99 -9.42 1.80
N LYS A 91 1.64 -10.37 0.90
CA LYS A 91 0.55 -11.32 1.17
C LYS A 91 0.79 -12.10 2.46
N GLU A 92 1.95 -12.72 2.60
CA GLU A 92 2.27 -13.57 3.76
C GLU A 92 2.22 -12.82 5.09
N LEU A 93 2.64 -11.55 5.11
CA LEU A 93 2.59 -10.70 6.30
C LEU A 93 1.18 -10.19 6.60
N LEU A 94 0.37 -9.93 5.57
CA LEU A 94 -0.97 -9.38 5.73
C LEU A 94 -2.02 -10.46 5.98
N GLU A 95 -1.85 -11.66 5.43
CA GLU A 95 -2.80 -12.79 5.56
C GLU A 95 -3.23 -13.08 7.01
N PRO A 96 -2.35 -13.15 8.03
CA PRO A 96 -2.77 -13.36 9.41
C PRO A 96 -3.53 -12.17 10.02
N THR A 97 -3.39 -10.96 9.47
CA THR A 97 -3.99 -9.73 10.02
C THR A 97 -5.33 -9.40 9.38
N ILE A 98 -5.45 -9.53 8.05
CA ILE A 98 -6.62 -9.08 7.28
C ILE A 98 -7.33 -10.22 6.54
N GLY A 99 -6.84 -11.45 6.67
CA GLY A 99 -7.38 -12.64 6.02
C GLY A 99 -6.88 -12.85 4.59
N ALA A 100 -6.98 -14.08 4.11
CA ALA A 100 -6.42 -14.51 2.82
C ALA A 100 -7.01 -13.77 1.61
N ALA A 101 -8.30 -13.41 1.65
CA ALA A 101 -8.98 -12.71 0.57
C ALA A 101 -8.41 -11.30 0.36
N HIS A 102 -8.38 -10.48 1.41
CA HIS A 102 -7.87 -9.11 1.34
C HIS A 102 -6.37 -9.08 1.07
N ALA A 103 -5.59 -10.00 1.66
CA ALA A 103 -4.17 -10.13 1.36
C ALA A 103 -3.90 -10.49 -0.11
N GLY A 104 -4.79 -11.29 -0.73
CA GLY A 104 -4.77 -11.59 -2.15
C GLY A 104 -4.97 -10.36 -3.03
N VAL A 105 -5.93 -9.50 -2.68
CA VAL A 105 -6.18 -8.23 -3.38
C VAL A 105 -4.96 -7.32 -3.30
N VAL A 106 -4.39 -7.14 -2.11
CA VAL A 106 -3.19 -6.31 -1.91
C VAL A 106 -2.00 -6.84 -2.72
N ARG A 107 -1.81 -8.17 -2.75
CA ARG A 107 -0.77 -8.79 -3.57
C ARG A 107 -0.95 -8.50 -5.05
N TYR A 108 -2.17 -8.67 -5.56
CA TYR A 108 -2.45 -8.44 -6.98
C TYR A 108 -2.23 -6.98 -7.35
N PHE A 109 -2.66 -6.05 -6.49
CA PHE A 109 -2.42 -4.62 -6.65
C PHE A 109 -0.91 -4.30 -6.70
N LEU A 110 -0.12 -4.81 -5.74
CA LEU A 110 1.33 -4.63 -5.71
C LEU A 110 2.04 -5.22 -6.94
N LEU A 111 1.55 -6.38 -7.43
CA LEU A 111 2.06 -6.98 -8.66
C LEU A 111 1.81 -6.08 -9.87
N LEU A 112 0.57 -5.61 -10.04
CA LEU A 112 0.17 -4.80 -11.18
C LEU A 112 0.98 -3.49 -11.22
N VAL A 113 1.05 -2.78 -10.09
CA VAL A 113 1.80 -1.52 -9.99
C VAL A 113 3.31 -1.74 -10.15
N GLY A 114 3.86 -2.77 -9.52
CA GLY A 114 5.29 -3.06 -9.60
C GLY A 114 5.73 -3.47 -11.01
N VAL A 115 4.98 -4.33 -11.69
CA VAL A 115 5.27 -4.73 -13.07
C VAL A 115 5.15 -3.53 -14.01
N PHE A 116 4.10 -2.72 -13.85
CA PHE A 116 3.93 -1.49 -14.64
C PHE A 116 5.14 -0.57 -14.50
N LEU A 117 5.61 -0.31 -13.28
CA LEU A 117 6.76 0.56 -13.02
C LEU A 117 8.06 -0.01 -13.60
N VAL A 118 8.29 -1.33 -13.46
CA VAL A 118 9.43 -2.01 -14.08
C VAL A 118 9.41 -1.86 -15.60
N LEU A 119 8.25 -1.99 -16.25
CA LEU A 119 8.12 -1.82 -17.70
C LEU A 119 8.41 -0.38 -18.14
N VAL A 120 7.87 0.61 -17.43
CA VAL A 120 8.10 2.03 -17.76
C VAL A 120 9.59 2.37 -17.68
N VAL A 121 10.26 1.95 -16.60
CA VAL A 121 11.71 2.18 -16.44
C VAL A 121 12.51 1.42 -17.49
N ALA A 122 12.15 0.17 -17.79
CA ALA A 122 12.85 -0.61 -18.82
C ALA A 122 12.73 0.01 -20.22
N CYS A 123 11.58 0.57 -20.59
CA CYS A 123 11.41 1.28 -21.85
C CYS A 123 12.30 2.52 -21.93
N GLU A 124 12.43 3.28 -20.84
CA GLU A 124 13.34 4.43 -20.77
C GLU A 124 14.80 3.98 -20.93
N LEU A 125 15.21 2.90 -20.25
CA LEU A 125 16.55 2.33 -20.38
C LEU A 125 16.85 1.81 -21.79
N ALA A 126 15.83 1.33 -22.51
CA ALA A 126 15.93 0.89 -23.90
C ALA A 126 16.01 2.06 -24.90
N GLY A 127 15.88 3.31 -24.44
CA GLY A 127 15.87 4.50 -25.30
C GLY A 127 14.58 4.65 -26.11
N TRP A 128 13.49 3.98 -25.72
CA TRP A 128 12.21 4.14 -26.38
C TRP A 128 11.54 5.44 -25.91
N PRO A 129 10.93 6.22 -26.82
CA PRO A 129 10.25 7.45 -26.44
C PRO A 129 8.97 7.12 -25.66
N ILE A 130 9.04 7.11 -24.33
CA ILE A 130 7.90 6.85 -23.45
C ILE A 130 7.00 8.07 -23.22
N SER A 131 7.30 9.22 -23.84
CA SER A 131 6.56 10.47 -23.64
C SER A 131 5.05 10.30 -23.81
N ARG A 132 4.60 9.53 -24.80
CA ARG A 132 3.17 9.23 -25.03
C ARG A 132 2.57 8.36 -23.91
N LEU A 133 3.32 7.38 -23.42
CA LEU A 133 2.88 6.50 -22.32
C LEU A 133 2.80 7.28 -21.00
N VAL A 134 3.75 8.17 -20.74
CA VAL A 134 3.75 9.04 -19.56
C VAL A 134 2.58 10.00 -19.61
N THR A 135 2.29 10.62 -20.75
CA THR A 135 1.13 11.52 -20.91
C THR A 135 -0.19 10.78 -20.70
N ALA A 136 -0.35 9.59 -21.27
CA ALA A 136 -1.54 8.76 -21.04
C ALA A 136 -1.66 8.33 -19.57
N GLY A 137 -0.54 7.90 -18.97
CA GLY A 137 -0.46 7.53 -17.57
C GLY A 137 -0.77 8.68 -16.61
N ALA A 138 -0.43 9.92 -16.96
CA ALA A 138 -0.77 11.10 -16.17
C ALA A 138 -2.29 11.31 -16.08
N VAL A 139 -3.00 11.20 -17.20
CA VAL A 139 -4.47 11.30 -17.22
C VAL A 139 -5.10 10.17 -16.41
N THR A 140 -4.65 8.93 -16.59
CA THR A 140 -5.11 7.79 -15.81
C THR A 140 -4.83 7.98 -14.31
N GLY A 141 -3.66 8.50 -13.95
CA GLY A 141 -3.27 8.79 -12.58
C GLY A 141 -4.18 9.82 -11.91
N VAL A 142 -4.56 10.87 -12.63
CA VAL A 142 -5.53 11.86 -12.13
C VAL A 142 -6.89 11.22 -11.89
N LEU A 143 -7.40 10.43 -12.83
CA LEU A 143 -8.70 9.74 -12.68
C LEU A 143 -8.68 8.77 -11.49
N LEU A 144 -7.60 8.01 -11.34
CA LEU A 144 -7.45 7.08 -10.21
C LEU A 144 -7.33 7.83 -8.88
N GLY A 145 -6.66 8.98 -8.86
CA GLY A 145 -6.56 9.86 -7.70
C GLY A 145 -7.92 10.42 -7.28
N ILE A 146 -8.74 10.88 -8.24
CA ILE A 146 -10.12 11.33 -7.99
C ILE A 146 -10.95 10.18 -7.42
N ALA A 147 -10.85 8.98 -8.00
CA ALA A 147 -11.58 7.81 -7.51
C ALA A 147 -11.16 7.42 -6.07
N ALA A 148 -9.87 7.57 -5.73
CA ALA A 148 -9.34 7.24 -4.41
C ALA A 148 -9.50 8.37 -3.37
N GLN A 149 -9.90 9.57 -3.80
CA GLN A 149 -9.91 10.79 -2.98
C GLN A 149 -10.66 10.60 -1.65
N GLN A 150 -11.84 9.98 -1.69
CA GLN A 150 -12.66 9.80 -0.49
C GLN A 150 -12.02 8.83 0.52
N SER A 151 -11.42 7.74 0.02
CA SER A 151 -10.71 6.78 0.88
C SER A 151 -9.50 7.44 1.55
N LEU A 152 -8.70 8.19 0.79
CA LEU A 152 -7.54 8.92 1.33
C LEU A 152 -7.97 9.98 2.35
N ALA A 153 -9.04 10.74 2.07
CA ALA A 153 -9.58 11.72 3.00
C ALA A 153 -9.97 11.09 4.35
N ASN A 154 -10.62 9.92 4.33
CA ASN A 154 -10.95 9.19 5.56
C ASN A 154 -9.70 8.71 6.32
N LEU A 155 -8.69 8.20 5.62
CA LEU A 155 -7.44 7.76 6.24
C LEU A 155 -6.73 8.93 6.95
N PHE A 156 -6.54 10.05 6.25
CA PHE A 156 -5.89 11.23 6.84
C PHE A 156 -6.71 11.83 7.97
N ALA A 157 -8.04 11.90 7.83
CA ALA A 157 -8.90 12.35 8.91
C ALA A 157 -8.80 11.44 10.14
N GLY A 158 -8.71 10.12 9.96
CA GLY A 158 -8.47 9.18 11.06
C GLY A 158 -7.15 9.44 11.80
N LEU A 159 -6.07 9.69 11.06
CA LEU A 159 -4.79 10.07 11.66
C LEU A 159 -4.92 11.37 12.48
N VAL A 160 -5.59 12.38 11.94
CA VAL A 160 -5.81 13.65 12.65
C VAL A 160 -6.63 13.43 13.93
N LEU A 161 -7.72 12.64 13.88
CA LEU A 161 -8.53 12.33 15.05
C LEU A 161 -7.71 11.59 16.14
N LEU A 162 -6.84 10.66 15.74
CA LEU A 162 -5.96 9.92 16.65
C LEU A 162 -4.94 10.81 17.35
N PHE A 163 -4.39 11.82 16.66
CA PHE A 163 -3.40 12.74 17.20
C PHE A 163 -4.03 13.88 18.01
N ALA A 164 -5.03 14.56 17.44
CA ALA A 164 -5.66 15.72 18.07
C ALA A 164 -6.61 15.31 19.21
N ARG A 165 -7.13 14.08 19.19
CA ARG A 165 -8.05 13.50 20.18
C ARG A 165 -9.15 14.47 20.64
N PRO A 166 -9.96 15.02 19.72
CA PRO A 166 -11.04 15.96 20.07
C PRO A 166 -12.12 15.33 20.97
N PHE A 167 -12.21 13.99 20.98
CA PHE A 167 -13.03 13.17 21.86
C PHE A 167 -12.33 11.82 22.05
N ARG A 168 -12.76 11.06 23.06
CA ARG A 168 -12.21 9.75 23.42
C ARG A 168 -13.28 8.67 23.29
N VAL A 169 -12.82 7.42 23.20
CA VAL A 169 -13.70 6.25 23.32
C VAL A 169 -14.37 6.28 24.70
N GLY A 170 -15.70 6.15 24.73
CA GLY A 170 -16.55 6.29 25.90
C GLY A 170 -17.28 7.63 26.01
N ASP A 171 -16.86 8.67 25.27
CA ASP A 171 -17.50 9.98 25.36
C ASP A 171 -18.87 9.97 24.69
N ARG A 172 -19.87 10.59 25.33
CA ARG A 172 -21.16 10.91 24.72
C ARG A 172 -21.04 12.24 23.99
N VAL A 173 -21.17 12.18 22.67
CA VAL A 173 -20.92 13.31 21.78
C VAL A 173 -22.10 13.53 20.85
N ARG A 174 -22.30 14.79 20.47
CA ARG A 174 -23.16 15.20 19.37
C ARG A 174 -22.31 15.72 18.22
N PHE A 175 -22.56 15.22 17.03
CA PHE A 175 -22.00 15.73 15.78
C PHE A 175 -23.08 16.50 15.03
N ARG A 176 -22.72 17.69 14.53
CA ARG A 176 -23.55 18.47 13.60
C ARG A 176 -22.76 18.76 12.34
N ALA A 177 -23.26 18.29 11.20
CA ALA A 177 -22.72 18.63 9.89
C ALA A 177 -23.81 18.52 8.81
N GLY A 178 -23.74 19.39 7.80
CA GLY A 178 -24.63 19.30 6.63
C GLY A 178 -24.50 17.97 5.88
N ALA A 179 -23.32 17.36 5.90
CA ALA A 179 -23.06 16.05 5.27
C ALA A 179 -23.61 14.84 6.06
N LEU A 180 -24.00 15.03 7.33
CA LEU A 180 -24.50 13.96 8.22
C LEU A 180 -26.04 13.96 8.33
N SER A 181 -26.74 14.59 7.40
CA SER A 181 -28.21 14.68 7.38
C SER A 181 -28.81 15.20 8.70
N GLY A 182 -28.12 16.14 9.37
CA GLY A 182 -28.59 16.77 10.60
C GLY A 182 -27.64 16.58 11.79
N GLN A 183 -28.20 16.19 12.93
CA GLN A 183 -27.48 15.97 14.17
C GLN A 183 -27.47 14.48 14.50
N ILE A 184 -26.28 13.93 14.75
CA ILE A 184 -26.10 12.54 15.18
C ILE A 184 -25.57 12.58 16.61
N GLU A 185 -26.21 11.82 17.50
CA GLU A 185 -25.84 11.75 18.91
C GLU A 185 -25.56 10.31 19.30
N GLY A 186 -24.49 10.08 20.05
CA GLY A 186 -24.18 8.73 20.50
C GLY A 186 -22.93 8.66 21.35
N THR A 187 -22.64 7.46 21.83
CA THR A 187 -21.41 7.18 22.57
C THR A 187 -20.34 6.66 21.62
N VAL A 188 -19.13 7.19 21.69
CA VAL A 188 -18.00 6.71 20.88
C VAL A 188 -17.56 5.33 21.37
N VAL A 189 -17.66 4.32 20.51
CA VAL A 189 -17.28 2.92 20.84
C VAL A 189 -15.87 2.61 20.37
N ASP A 190 -15.51 3.07 19.18
CA ASP A 190 -14.20 2.81 18.57
C ASP A 190 -13.82 3.90 17.59
N ILE A 191 -12.51 4.15 17.47
CA ILE A 191 -11.91 5.04 16.48
C ILE A 191 -10.97 4.21 15.63
N SER A 192 -11.46 3.77 14.48
CA SER A 192 -10.70 3.03 13.48
C SER A 192 -10.01 3.99 12.49
N LEU A 193 -9.14 3.44 11.63
CA LEU A 193 -8.33 4.25 10.69
C LEU A 193 -9.19 5.04 9.68
N THR A 194 -10.34 4.51 9.27
CA THR A 194 -11.22 5.11 8.25
C THR A 194 -12.61 5.51 8.75
N TYR A 195 -13.04 4.97 9.89
CA TYR A 195 -14.38 5.19 10.45
C TYR A 195 -14.34 5.34 11.97
N VAL A 196 -15.29 6.12 12.50
CA VAL A 196 -15.64 6.15 13.92
C VAL A 196 -16.92 5.33 14.11
N ARG A 197 -16.91 4.45 15.11
CA ARG A 197 -18.10 3.69 15.50
C ARG A 197 -18.80 4.38 16.66
N LEU A 198 -20.06 4.74 16.45
CA LEU A 198 -20.94 5.31 17.47
C LEU A 198 -22.01 4.30 17.88
N GLN A 199 -22.34 4.27 19.16
CA GLN A 199 -23.55 3.63 19.66
C GLN A 199 -24.64 4.70 19.76
N THR A 200 -25.57 4.66 18.81
CA THR A 200 -26.74 5.54 18.69
C THR A 200 -27.97 4.89 19.33
N ALA A 201 -29.05 5.63 19.52
CA ALA A 201 -30.32 5.09 19.99
C ALA A 201 -30.90 4.02 19.03
N ASP A 202 -30.71 4.20 17.72
CA ASP A 202 -31.17 3.27 16.68
C ASP A 202 -30.22 2.07 16.46
N GLY A 203 -29.10 2.00 17.20
CA GLY A 203 -28.08 0.96 17.09
C GLY A 203 -26.70 1.47 16.68
N PRO A 204 -25.75 0.57 16.39
CA PRO A 204 -24.38 0.93 16.03
C PRO A 204 -24.32 1.58 14.65
N MET A 205 -23.65 2.74 14.56
CA MET A 205 -23.49 3.50 13.32
C MET A 205 -22.01 3.71 13.02
N LEU A 206 -21.62 3.60 11.75
CA LEU A 206 -20.25 3.82 11.27
C LEU A 206 -20.20 5.13 10.49
N LEU A 207 -19.47 6.11 11.01
CA LEU A 207 -19.31 7.41 10.35
C LEU A 207 -17.93 7.51 9.70
N PRO A 208 -17.83 7.93 8.42
CA PRO A 208 -16.53 8.17 7.78
C PRO A 208 -15.74 9.24 8.53
N ASN A 209 -14.45 8.98 8.78
CA ASN A 209 -13.62 9.90 9.55
C ASN A 209 -13.55 11.32 8.96
N SER A 210 -13.58 11.44 7.62
CA SER A 210 -13.58 12.75 6.96
C SER A 210 -14.82 13.59 7.30
N GLN A 211 -15.99 12.95 7.44
CA GLN A 211 -17.23 13.62 7.82
C GLN A 211 -17.23 14.00 9.29
N VAL A 212 -16.70 13.12 10.15
CA VAL A 212 -16.58 13.37 11.59
C VAL A 212 -15.64 14.55 11.85
N LEU A 213 -14.50 14.60 11.16
CA LEU A 213 -13.52 15.68 11.30
C LEU A 213 -14.07 17.02 10.80
N ALA A 214 -14.91 17.00 9.76
CA ALA A 214 -15.57 18.21 9.23
C ALA A 214 -16.79 18.66 10.07
N ALA A 215 -17.26 17.85 11.00
CA ALA A 215 -18.42 18.15 11.83
C ALA A 215 -18.04 19.00 13.05
N SER A 216 -18.96 19.88 13.48
CA SER A 216 -18.85 20.46 14.81
C SER A 216 -19.23 19.41 15.86
N VAL A 217 -18.35 19.18 16.83
CA VAL A 217 -18.54 18.22 17.92
C VAL A 217 -18.76 18.94 19.24
N GLY A 218 -19.65 18.41 20.08
CA GLY A 218 -19.83 18.88 21.46
C GLY A 218 -20.25 17.74 22.40
N PRO A 219 -20.08 17.92 23.72
CA PRO A 219 -20.50 16.94 24.70
C PRO A 219 -22.03 16.87 24.80
N LEU A 220 -22.55 15.69 25.14
CA LEU A 220 -23.94 15.47 25.48
C LEU A 220 -24.12 15.44 27.01
N PRO A 221 -25.17 16.04 27.58
CA PRO A 221 -25.44 15.94 29.01
C PRO A 221 -25.63 14.49 29.46
N ASP A 222 -25.14 14.18 30.66
CA ASP A 222 -25.38 12.89 31.28
C ASP A 222 -26.87 12.67 31.55
N PRO A 223 -27.37 11.42 31.48
CA PRO A 223 -28.75 11.14 31.81
C PRO A 223 -28.96 11.47 33.29
N GLU A 224 -29.96 12.30 33.57
CA GLU A 224 -30.29 12.71 34.93
C GLU A 224 -30.60 11.45 35.78
N PRO A 225 -30.04 11.32 37.00
CA PRO A 225 -30.33 10.18 37.86
C PRO A 225 -31.85 10.06 38.06
N PRO A 226 -32.41 8.84 38.13
CA PRO A 226 -33.83 8.66 38.38
C PRO A 226 -34.22 9.45 39.64
N ALA A 227 -35.16 10.38 39.49
CA ALA A 227 -35.58 11.26 40.55
C ALA A 227 -35.92 10.44 41.80
N ALA A 228 -35.23 10.69 42.91
CA ALA A 228 -35.36 9.96 44.18
C ALA A 228 -36.75 10.09 44.85
N GLY A 229 -37.77 10.62 44.15
CA GLY A 229 -39.10 10.91 44.67
C GLY A 229 -40.12 9.75 44.56
N ASP A 230 -39.86 8.72 43.76
CA ASP A 230 -40.87 7.67 43.49
C ASP A 230 -40.70 6.40 44.36
N ALA A 231 -39.63 6.35 45.16
CA ALA A 231 -39.37 5.24 46.10
C ALA A 231 -39.95 5.47 47.51
N ALA A 232 -40.50 6.66 47.79
CA ALA A 232 -41.02 7.03 49.12
C ALA A 232 -42.55 7.00 49.23
N SER A 233 -43.27 6.60 48.17
CA SER A 233 -44.74 6.60 48.14
C SER A 233 -45.38 5.23 47.88
N ARG A 234 -44.71 4.13 48.25
CA ARG A 234 -45.30 2.79 48.30
C ARG A 234 -45.08 2.12 49.64
#